data_AF-A0A518B5B9-F1
#
_entry.id   AF-A0A518B5B9-F1
#
_cell.length_a   1.000
_cell.length_b   1.000
_cell.length_c   1.000
_cell.angle_alpha   90.00
_cell.angle_beta   90.00
_cell.angle_gamma   90.00
#
_symmetry.space_group_name_H-M   'P 1'
#
loop_
_entity.id
_entity.type
_entity.pdbx_description
1 polymer ?
#
loop_
_entity_poly.entity_id
_entity_poly.type
_entity_poly.pdbx_seq_one_letter_code
_entity_poly.pdbx_strand_id
1 'polypeptide(L)'
;MTRRQLLRSLDSAELTEWTAYWNLEPWGEEKADYRTGLLASVMCNLWKSKKGKTYKPEDFMPKTKRRRNWMTNPKQIWAYLCSALGKPDKKD
;
A
#
# COMPACT_ATOMS: atom_id res chain seq x y z
N MET A 1 8.02 -21.22 14.74
CA MET A 1 6.80 -21.21 15.58
C MET A 1 5.59 -21.15 14.67
N THR A 2 4.62 -22.06 14.80
CA THR A 2 3.42 -22.07 13.94
C THR A 2 2.29 -21.24 14.56
N ARG A 3 1.36 -20.71 13.74
CA ARG A 3 0.18 -19.94 14.22
C ARG A 3 -0.58 -20.65 15.36
N ARG A 4 -0.73 -21.98 15.25
CA ARG A 4 -1.42 -22.80 16.25
C ARG A 4 -0.67 -22.91 17.57
N GLN A 5 0.67 -22.94 17.53
CA GLN A 5 1.49 -22.94 18.73
C GLN A 5 1.46 -21.58 19.42
N LEU A 6 1.48 -20.49 18.65
CA LEU A 6 1.45 -19.12 19.16
C LEU A 6 0.13 -18.79 19.85
N LEU A 7 -1.00 -19.18 19.25
CA LEU A 7 -2.33 -19.03 19.88
C LEU A 7 -2.54 -19.90 21.13
N ARG A 8 -1.73 -20.94 21.33
CA ARG A 8 -1.81 -21.80 22.53
C ARG A 8 -0.92 -21.30 23.66
N SER A 9 0.16 -20.59 23.32
CA SER A 9 1.13 -20.10 24.29
C SER A 9 0.94 -18.65 24.70
N LEU A 10 0.37 -17.80 23.83
CA LEU A 10 0.13 -16.39 24.10
C LEU A 10 -1.29 -16.19 24.63
N ASP A 11 -1.42 -15.46 25.74
CA ASP A 11 -2.73 -15.11 26.29
C ASP A 11 -3.35 -13.89 25.55
N SER A 12 -4.68 -13.76 25.61
CA SER A 12 -5.40 -12.64 25.01
C SER A 12 -4.98 -11.30 25.61
N ALA A 13 -4.65 -11.27 26.90
CA ALA A 13 -4.14 -10.09 27.57
C ALA A 13 -2.79 -9.66 27.00
N GLU A 14 -1.85 -10.60 26.86
CA GLU A 14 -0.52 -10.32 26.29
C GLU A 14 -0.62 -9.78 24.86
N LEU A 15 -1.46 -10.37 24.01
CA LEU A 15 -1.65 -9.86 22.64
C LEU A 15 -2.20 -8.43 22.64
N THR A 16 -3.09 -8.12 23.58
CA THR A 16 -3.65 -6.78 23.74
C THR A 16 -2.58 -5.79 24.20
N GLU A 17 -1.73 -6.18 25.14
CA GLU A 17 -0.59 -5.39 25.60
C GLU A 17 0.42 -5.13 24.47
N TRP A 18 0.76 -6.15 23.68
CA TRP A 18 1.63 -5.98 22.51
C TRP A 18 1.03 -5.01 21.49
N THR A 19 -0.29 -5.07 21.27
CA THR A 19 -0.99 -4.14 20.38
C THR A 19 -0.98 -2.72 20.95
N ALA A 20 -1.18 -2.56 22.26
CA ALA A 20 -1.10 -1.27 22.94
C ALA A 20 0.31 -0.68 22.86
N TYR A 21 1.33 -1.52 23.07
CA TYR A 21 2.74 -1.11 22.99
C TYR A 21 3.11 -0.65 21.57
N TRP A 22 2.68 -1.39 20.53
CA TRP A 22 2.87 -0.99 19.13
C TRP A 22 2.19 0.34 18.79
N ASN A 23 1.01 0.60 19.34
CA ASN A 23 0.30 1.86 19.10
C ASN A 23 0.98 3.05 19.79
N LEU A 24 1.58 2.83 20.96
CA LEU A 24 2.35 3.85 21.69
C LEU A 24 3.67 4.16 20.99
N GLU A 25 4.40 3.11 20.61
CA GLU A 25 5.71 3.23 19.99
C GLU A 25 5.76 2.35 18.74
N PRO A 26 5.31 2.81 17.58
CA PRO A 26 5.38 1.99 16.38
C PRO A 26 6.83 1.89 15.90
N TRP A 27 7.37 0.66 15.85
CA TRP A 27 8.72 0.35 15.35
C TRP A 27 8.70 -0.21 13.92
N GLY A 28 9.87 -0.39 13.32
CA GLY A 28 10.02 -1.01 12.00
C GLY A 28 10.33 -0.05 10.85
N GLU A 29 10.58 -0.64 9.68
CA GLU A 29 11.10 0.07 8.50
C GLU A 29 10.12 1.10 7.95
N GLU A 30 8.81 0.83 7.96
CA GLU A 30 7.82 1.77 7.42
C GLU A 30 7.87 3.14 8.10
N LYS A 31 8.03 3.19 9.43
CA LYS A 31 8.18 4.44 10.19
C LYS A 31 9.53 5.09 9.94
N ALA A 32 10.59 4.31 9.77
CA ALA A 32 11.92 4.83 9.44
C ALA A 32 11.95 5.45 8.02
N ASP A 33 11.32 4.78 7.06
CA ASP A 33 11.16 5.27 5.69
C ASP A 33 10.28 6.52 5.65
N TYR A 34 9.22 6.59 6.46
CA TYR A 34 8.39 7.79 6.57
C TYR A 34 9.19 8.99 7.08
N ARG A 35 10.01 8.81 8.13
CA ARG A 35 10.89 9.88 8.64
C ARG A 35 11.88 10.35 7.58
N THR A 36 12.46 9.42 6.83
CA THR A 36 13.37 9.72 5.72
C THR A 36 12.65 10.45 4.59
N GLY A 37 11.44 9.99 4.22
CA GLY A 37 10.60 10.60 3.21
C GLY A 37 10.12 12.00 3.60
N LEU A 38 9.87 12.25 4.88
CA LEU A 38 9.57 13.58 5.40
C LEU A 38 10.74 14.53 5.18
N LEU A 39 11.96 14.12 5.55
CA LEU A 39 13.16 14.93 5.31
C LEU A 39 13.39 15.20 3.81
N ALA A 40 13.24 14.19 2.97
CA ALA A 40 13.33 14.34 1.51
C ALA A 40 12.28 15.31 0.97
N SER A 41 11.04 15.25 1.48
CA SER A 41 9.96 16.16 1.08
C SER A 41 10.24 17.61 1.46
N VAL A 42 10.82 17.84 2.64
CA VAL A 42 11.24 19.18 3.09
C VAL A 42 12.30 19.72 2.15
N MET A 43 13.34 18.93 1.87
CA MET A 43 14.42 19.34 0.97
C MET A 43 13.89 19.64 -0.44
N CYS A 44 13.11 18.74 -1.04
CA CYS A 44 12.55 18.97 -2.37
C CYS A 44 11.63 20.20 -2.42
N ASN A 45 10.83 20.43 -1.37
CA ASN A 45 9.96 21.60 -1.32
C ASN A 45 10.71 22.91 -1.05
N LEU A 46 11.85 22.86 -0.38
CA LEU A 46 12.70 24.03 -0.18
C LEU A 46 13.33 24.51 -1.49
N TRP A 47 13.78 23.56 -2.33
CA TRP A 47 14.46 23.86 -3.60
C TRP A 47 13.52 23.94 -4.81
N LYS A 48 12.20 23.81 -4.64
CA LYS A 48 11.25 23.83 -5.76
C LYS A 48 11.05 25.25 -6.31
N SER A 49 10.74 25.34 -7.61
CA SER A 49 10.29 26.59 -8.21
C SER A 49 8.89 27.00 -7.72
N LYS A 50 8.54 28.29 -7.80
CA LYS A 50 7.22 28.79 -7.36
C LYS A 50 6.03 28.08 -8.04
N LYS A 51 6.22 27.58 -9.26
CA LYS A 51 5.21 26.83 -10.03
C LYS A 51 5.42 25.30 -9.97
N GLY A 52 6.43 24.83 -9.25
CA GLY A 52 6.77 23.42 -9.16
C GLY A 52 5.80 22.62 -8.30
N LYS A 53 5.69 21.31 -8.60
CA LYS A 53 4.90 20.34 -7.83
C LYS A 53 5.33 20.37 -6.36
N THR A 54 4.36 20.37 -5.45
CA THR A 54 4.61 20.13 -4.02
C THR A 54 4.76 18.64 -3.78
N TYR A 55 5.86 18.24 -3.14
CA TYR A 55 6.16 16.86 -2.82
C TYR A 55 5.64 16.51 -1.43
N LYS A 56 5.03 15.33 -1.29
CA LYS A 56 4.61 14.81 0.01
C LYS A 56 5.59 13.73 0.49
N PRO A 57 5.67 13.44 1.81
CA PRO A 57 6.53 12.36 2.31
C PRO A 57 6.26 11.02 1.62
N GLU A 58 5.00 10.73 1.30
CA GLU A 58 4.59 9.47 0.68
C GLU A 58 5.11 9.32 -0.77
N ASP A 59 5.49 10.41 -1.45
CA ASP A 59 6.12 10.35 -2.77
C ASP A 59 7.51 9.67 -2.73
N PHE A 60 8.15 9.64 -1.55
CA PHE A 60 9.48 9.08 -1.31
C PHE A 60 9.48 7.74 -0.57
N MET A 61 8.29 7.18 -0.27
CA MET A 61 8.20 5.87 0.38
C MET A 61 8.27 4.71 -0.62
N PRO A 62 8.74 3.52 -0.19
CA PRO A 62 8.68 2.32 -1.01
C PRO A 62 7.25 2.02 -1.43
N LYS A 63 7.00 1.98 -2.75
CA LYS A 63 5.70 1.58 -3.26
C LYS A 63 5.60 0.07 -3.14
N THR A 64 4.81 -0.42 -2.18
CA THR A 64 4.36 -1.82 -2.18
C THR A 64 3.87 -2.12 -3.58
N LYS A 65 4.52 -3.07 -4.27
CA LYS A 65 4.08 -3.53 -5.59
C LYS A 65 2.65 -4.04 -5.41
N ARG A 66 1.64 -3.17 -5.63
CA ARG A 66 0.27 -3.62 -5.79
C ARG A 66 0.36 -4.72 -6.82
N ARG A 67 -0.04 -5.94 -6.43
CA ARG A 67 -0.18 -7.03 -7.41
C ARG A 67 -0.92 -6.42 -8.58
N ARG A 68 -0.29 -6.46 -9.75
CA ARG A 68 -0.89 -5.97 -10.99
C ARG A 68 -2.11 -6.86 -11.23
N ASN A 69 -3.25 -6.45 -10.71
CA ASN A 69 -4.53 -7.10 -10.96
C ASN A 69 -4.84 -6.84 -12.43
N TRP A 70 -4.50 -7.82 -13.24
CA TRP A 70 -4.86 -7.91 -14.66
C TRP A 70 -6.38 -7.86 -14.89
N MET A 71 -7.19 -7.96 -13.81
CA MET A 71 -8.64 -7.80 -13.81
C MET A 71 -9.14 -6.36 -13.63
N THR A 72 -8.29 -5.36 -13.33
CA THR A 72 -8.77 -3.97 -13.13
C THR A 72 -8.73 -3.13 -14.41
N ASN A 73 -8.23 -3.66 -15.53
CA ASN A 73 -8.24 -2.95 -16.81
C ASN A 73 -9.57 -3.21 -17.53
N PRO A 74 -10.45 -2.21 -17.72
CA PRO A 74 -11.75 -2.40 -18.37
C PRO A 74 -11.62 -3.00 -19.78
N LYS A 75 -10.53 -2.70 -20.49
CA LYS A 75 -10.26 -3.28 -21.82
C LYS A 75 -9.94 -4.78 -21.77
N GLN A 76 -9.30 -5.24 -20.70
CA GLN A 76 -8.98 -6.67 -20.50
C GLN A 76 -10.21 -7.45 -20.05
N ILE A 77 -11.04 -6.85 -19.18
CA ILE A 77 -12.37 -7.41 -18.83
C ILE A 77 -13.22 -7.54 -20.10
N TRP A 78 -13.28 -6.49 -20.91
CA TRP A 78 -14.03 -6.49 -22.16
C TRP A 78 -13.51 -7.55 -23.16
N ALA A 79 -12.19 -7.68 -23.32
CA ALA A 79 -11.60 -8.70 -24.17
C ALA A 79 -11.91 -10.13 -23.68
N TYR A 80 -11.83 -10.37 -22.37
CA TYR A 80 -12.21 -11.65 -21.76
C TYR A 80 -13.70 -11.96 -21.97
N LEU A 81 -14.58 -11.00 -21.70
CA LEU A 81 -16.02 -11.13 -21.92
C LEU A 81 -16.35 -11.41 -23.39
N CYS A 82 -15.75 -10.68 -24.34
CA CYS A 82 -15.93 -10.96 -25.76
C CYS A 82 -15.38 -12.33 -26.19
N SER A 83 -14.32 -12.83 -25.53
CA SER A 83 -13.79 -14.18 -25.81
C SER A 83 -14.64 -15.30 -25.20
N ALA A 84 -15.26 -15.05 -24.05
CA ALA A 84 -16.05 -16.05 -23.30
C ALA A 84 -17.52 -16.08 -23.73
N LEU A 85 -18.09 -14.94 -24.14
CA LEU A 85 -19.52 -14.77 -24.44
C LEU A 85 -19.80 -14.50 -25.92
N GLY A 86 -18.75 -14.38 -26.76
CA GLY A 86 -18.87 -13.87 -28.12
C GLY A 86 -19.09 -12.35 -28.15
N LYS A 87 -18.75 -11.70 -29.27
CA LYS A 87 -18.99 -10.25 -29.40
C LYS A 87 -20.50 -9.99 -29.52
N PRO A 88 -21.07 -9.00 -28.81
CA PRO A 88 -22.45 -8.60 -29.07
C PRO A 88 -22.54 -8.01 -30.48
N ASP A 89 -23.52 -8.48 -31.25
CA ASP A 89 -23.83 -7.94 -32.58
C ASP A 89 -24.15 -6.45 -32.46
N LYS A 90 -23.48 -5.64 -33.27
CA LYS A 90 -23.84 -4.23 -33.42
C LYS A 90 -25.14 -4.18 -34.20
N LYS A 91 -26.26 -3.98 -33.53
CA LYS A 91 -27.48 -3.52 -34.21
C LYS A 91 -27.33 -2.04 -34.54
N ASP A 92 -27.64 -1.74 -35.79
CA ASP A 92 -27.70 -0.41 -36.43
C ASP A 92 -28.55 0.60 -35.66
#